data_AF-A0AAE3E9B0-F1
#
_entry.id   AF-A0AAE3E9B0-F1
#
_cell.length_a   1.000
_cell.length_b   1.000
_cell.length_c   1.000
_cell.angle_alpha   90.00
_cell.angle_beta   90.00
_cell.angle_gamma   90.00
#
_symmetry.space_group_name_H-M   'P 1'
#
loop_
_entity.id
_entity.type
_entity.pdbx_description
1 polymer ?
#
loop_
_entity_poly.entity_id
_entity_poly.type
_entity_poly.pdbx_seq_one_letter_code
_entity_poly.pdbx_strand_id
1 'polypeptide(L)'
;MPDMLEKKTPEHLEIINDIDVEELASSAQFFLGQAIQYQQLMMMYDCAIKEVRTKLEVLNTEMSLRYQRNPIEYINCRIKKPVSIVRKLQRKGLPATVETLESNAINDIAGIRVICAFIDDIYSIANMLIRQDDITLIDKKDYIKNPKANGYRSLHLIVEVPVFFSDQTRNMRVEVQIRTIAMDFWASLEHQLKYKKQVDNETEIVEELRQCAETIAATDERMLKIRNQINGKDSGTLQPESDPIPLLEKFSLSTNG
;
A
#
# COMPACT_ATOMS: atom_id res chain seq x y z
N MET A 1 -51.01 -1.45 -1.58
CA MET A 1 -50.13 -0.45 -0.94
C MET A 1 -50.55 -0.34 0.52
N PRO A 2 -49.64 -0.39 1.52
CA PRO A 2 -48.20 -0.50 1.47
C PRO A 2 -47.67 -1.83 2.06
N ASP A 3 -46.79 -2.46 1.27
CA ASP A 3 -45.70 -3.30 1.74
C ASP A 3 -44.60 -2.38 2.31
N MET A 4 -43.75 -2.88 3.21
CA MET A 4 -42.50 -2.28 3.76
C MET A 4 -42.42 -2.49 5.28
N LEU A 5 -41.93 -3.66 5.72
CA LEU A 5 -41.04 -3.83 6.89
C LEU A 5 -40.61 -5.30 7.05
N GLU A 6 -40.08 -5.92 6.00
CA GLU A 6 -39.14 -7.03 6.19
C GLU A 6 -37.76 -6.43 6.50
N LYS A 7 -37.40 -6.40 7.77
CA LYS A 7 -36.03 -6.15 8.21
C LYS A 7 -35.16 -7.31 7.69
N LYS A 8 -34.50 -7.11 6.55
CA LYS A 8 -33.34 -7.92 6.16
C LYS A 8 -32.29 -7.78 7.27
N THR A 9 -32.14 -8.83 8.06
CA THR A 9 -30.92 -9.06 8.84
C THR A 9 -29.74 -9.04 7.86
N PRO A 10 -28.70 -8.22 8.08
CA PRO A 10 -27.54 -8.23 7.20
C PRO A 10 -26.84 -9.59 7.28
N GLU A 11 -26.71 -10.27 6.15
CA GLU A 11 -25.96 -11.54 5.95
C GLU A 11 -24.44 -11.40 6.20
N HIS A 12 -23.98 -10.37 6.92
CA HIS A 12 -22.57 -10.12 7.22
C HIS A 12 -22.10 -10.68 8.58
N LEU A 13 -22.86 -11.61 9.16
CA LEU A 13 -22.56 -12.18 10.49
C LEU A 13 -22.00 -13.61 10.49
N GLU A 14 -21.52 -14.12 9.35
CA GLU A 14 -20.75 -15.36 9.29
C GLU A 14 -19.25 -15.13 9.04
N ILE A 15 -18.55 -14.43 9.95
CA ILE A 15 -17.09 -14.54 10.08
C ILE A 15 -16.69 -14.39 11.55
N ILE A 16 -17.15 -15.28 12.43
CA ILE A 16 -16.62 -15.40 13.81
C ILE A 16 -16.44 -16.87 14.20
N ASN A 17 -15.85 -17.70 13.32
CA ASN A 17 -15.49 -19.09 13.68
C ASN A 17 -14.05 -19.50 13.35
N ASP A 18 -13.19 -18.57 12.93
CA ASP A 18 -11.78 -18.86 12.60
C ASP A 18 -10.79 -18.06 13.46
N ILE A 19 -11.12 -17.81 14.73
CA ILE A 19 -10.12 -17.34 15.70
C ILE A 19 -9.62 -18.58 16.43
N ASP A 20 -8.41 -19.02 16.11
CA ASP A 20 -7.70 -20.03 16.88
C ASP A 20 -7.54 -19.51 18.32
N VAL A 21 -8.19 -20.19 19.27
CA VAL A 21 -8.27 -19.79 20.67
C VAL A 21 -6.88 -19.75 21.31
N GLU A 22 -5.96 -20.63 20.89
CA GLU A 22 -4.58 -20.62 21.36
C GLU A 22 -3.81 -19.41 20.80
N GLU A 23 -4.08 -19.04 19.54
CA GLU A 23 -3.44 -17.90 18.89
C GLU A 23 -3.93 -16.56 19.47
N LEU A 24 -5.22 -16.48 19.79
CA LEU A 24 -5.81 -15.35 20.50
C LEU A 24 -5.27 -15.26 21.93
N ALA A 25 -5.16 -16.39 22.64
CA ALA A 25 -4.59 -16.45 23.98
C ALA A 25 -3.11 -16.03 23.98
N SER A 26 -2.31 -16.52 23.04
CA SER A 26 -0.90 -16.14 22.87
C SER A 26 -0.75 -14.65 22.55
N SER A 27 -1.60 -14.12 21.67
CA SER A 27 -1.66 -12.69 21.37
C SER A 27 -2.08 -11.87 22.60
N ALA A 28 -3.11 -12.29 23.33
CA ALA A 28 -3.58 -11.60 24.52
C ALA A 28 -2.54 -11.61 25.65
N GLN A 29 -1.85 -12.74 25.87
CA GLN A 29 -0.75 -12.88 26.82
C GLN A 29 0.41 -11.93 26.48
N PHE A 30 0.73 -11.77 25.20
CA PHE A 30 1.74 -10.84 24.71
C PHE A 30 1.39 -9.38 25.09
N PHE A 31 0.13 -8.97 24.96
CA PHE A 31 -0.27 -7.59 25.24
C PHE A 31 -0.52 -7.30 26.73
N LEU A 32 -0.81 -8.30 27.56
CA LEU A 32 -1.30 -8.06 28.92
C LEU A 32 -0.31 -7.30 29.83
N GLY A 33 1.00 -7.44 29.58
CA GLY A 33 2.07 -6.73 30.33
C GLY A 33 2.59 -5.44 29.69
N GLN A 34 2.33 -5.23 28.39
CA GLN A 34 2.86 -4.10 27.61
C GLN A 34 1.77 -3.38 26.79
N ALA A 35 0.50 -3.52 27.20
CA ALA A 35 -0.65 -3.05 26.41
C ALA A 35 -0.56 -1.56 26.07
N ILE A 36 -0.17 -0.74 27.04
CA ILE A 36 -0.05 0.71 26.88
C ILE A 36 1.07 1.05 25.88
N GLN A 37 2.25 0.45 26.03
CA GLN A 37 3.39 0.69 25.13
C GLN A 37 3.07 0.25 23.70
N TYR A 38 2.40 -0.91 23.55
CA TYR A 38 1.94 -1.37 22.25
C TYR A 38 0.91 -0.42 21.63
N GLN A 39 -0.08 0.04 22.39
CA GLN A 39 -1.07 1.02 21.92
C GLN A 39 -0.40 2.33 21.48
N GLN A 40 0.57 2.82 22.25
CA GLN A 40 1.37 3.99 21.88
C GLN A 40 2.12 3.76 20.57
N LEU A 41 2.80 2.62 20.42
CA LEU A 41 3.51 2.29 19.19
C LEU A 41 2.56 2.19 17.98
N MET A 42 1.38 1.60 18.14
CA MET A 42 0.38 1.54 17.06
C MET A 42 -0.14 2.94 16.68
N MET A 43 -0.33 3.83 17.66
CA MET A 43 -0.67 5.23 17.39
C MET A 43 0.45 5.93 16.61
N MET A 44 1.73 5.69 16.96
CA MET A 44 2.86 6.25 16.21
C MET A 44 2.89 5.74 14.76
N TYR A 45 2.60 4.45 14.52
CA TYR A 45 2.47 3.91 13.16
C TYR A 45 1.28 4.51 12.40
N ASP A 46 0.16 4.80 13.06
CA ASP A 46 -0.99 5.50 12.45
C ASP A 46 -0.60 6.92 12.01
N CYS A 47 0.15 7.65 12.83
CA CYS A 47 0.70 8.96 12.48
C CYS A 47 1.65 8.87 11.28
N ALA A 48 2.54 7.86 11.24
CA ALA A 48 3.42 7.65 10.09
C ALA A 48 2.64 7.36 8.79
N ILE A 49 1.54 6.60 8.88
CA ILE A 49 0.63 6.39 7.75
C ILE A 49 0.04 7.71 7.25
N LYS A 50 -0.42 8.57 8.16
CA LYS A 50 -0.99 9.88 7.81
C LYS A 50 0.01 10.76 7.07
N GLU A 51 1.24 10.86 7.58
CA GLU A 51 2.32 11.62 6.94
C GLU A 51 2.57 11.17 5.49
N VAL A 52 2.81 9.87 5.29
CA VAL A 52 3.09 9.34 3.94
C VAL A 52 1.86 9.42 3.04
N ARG A 53 0.66 9.22 3.58
CA ARG A 53 -0.59 9.37 2.83
C ARG A 53 -0.78 10.80 2.33
N THR A 54 -0.59 11.80 3.19
CA THR A 54 -0.71 13.21 2.79
C THR A 54 0.31 13.56 1.71
N LYS A 55 1.55 13.09 1.82
CA LYS A 55 2.56 13.25 0.76
C LYS A 55 2.08 12.66 -0.57
N LEU A 56 1.54 11.44 -0.56
CA LEU A 56 0.99 10.81 -1.77
C LEU A 56 -0.21 11.55 -2.36
N GLU A 57 -1.11 12.07 -1.51
CA GLU A 57 -2.26 12.88 -1.93
C GLU A 57 -1.82 14.19 -2.59
N VAL A 58 -0.82 14.87 -2.02
CA VAL A 58 -0.21 16.07 -2.60
C VAL A 58 0.41 15.77 -3.98
N LEU A 59 1.17 14.68 -4.10
CA LEU A 59 1.74 14.25 -5.38
C LEU A 59 0.64 13.93 -6.41
N ASN A 60 -0.47 13.32 -5.98
CA ASN A 60 -1.61 13.08 -6.87
C ASN A 60 -2.18 14.40 -7.40
N THR A 61 -2.47 15.36 -6.50
CA THR A 61 -3.00 16.68 -6.85
C THR A 61 -2.08 17.46 -7.78
N GLU A 62 -0.77 17.43 -7.53
CA GLU A 62 0.23 18.08 -8.39
C GLU A 62 0.20 17.48 -9.81
N MET A 63 0.17 16.15 -9.92
CA MET A 63 0.12 15.45 -11.20
C MET A 63 -1.18 15.70 -11.96
N SER A 64 -2.31 15.77 -11.25
CA SER A 64 -3.62 16.16 -11.81
C SER A 64 -3.56 17.50 -12.52
N LEU A 65 -2.87 18.47 -11.93
CA LEU A 65 -2.74 19.81 -12.51
C LEU A 65 -1.74 19.84 -13.67
N ARG A 66 -0.56 19.23 -13.50
CA ARG A 66 0.49 19.25 -14.54
C ARG A 66 0.12 18.48 -15.80
N TYR A 67 -0.54 17.32 -15.64
CA TYR A 67 -0.77 16.38 -16.74
C TYR A 67 -2.25 16.18 -17.08
N GLN A 68 -3.14 17.00 -16.51
CA GLN A 68 -4.61 16.92 -16.68
C GLN A 68 -5.15 15.50 -16.43
N ARG A 69 -4.53 14.74 -15.53
CA ARG A 69 -4.90 13.35 -15.23
C ARG A 69 -4.53 12.95 -13.80
N ASN A 70 -5.34 12.11 -13.19
CA ASN A 70 -5.09 11.57 -11.85
C ASN A 70 -4.32 10.24 -11.96
N PRO A 71 -3.03 10.18 -11.61
CA PRO A 71 -2.27 8.92 -11.67
C PRO A 71 -2.69 7.92 -10.59
N ILE A 72 -3.23 8.39 -9.45
CA ILE A 72 -3.71 7.55 -8.35
C ILE A 72 -5.24 7.51 -8.36
N GLU A 73 -5.79 6.30 -8.44
CA GLU A 73 -7.22 6.03 -8.37
C GLU A 73 -7.70 6.05 -6.91
N TYR A 74 -6.99 5.32 -6.04
CA TYR A 74 -7.27 5.31 -4.61
C TYR A 74 -6.06 4.86 -3.79
N ILE A 75 -6.09 5.24 -2.50
CA ILE A 75 -5.08 4.89 -1.50
C ILE A 75 -5.76 4.16 -0.35
N ASN A 76 -5.30 2.94 -0.07
CA ASN A 76 -5.77 2.15 1.07
C ASN A 76 -4.66 2.08 2.13
N CYS A 77 -5.00 2.42 3.37
CA CYS A 77 -4.07 2.38 4.48
C CYS A 77 -4.50 1.34 5.51
N ARG A 78 -3.54 0.69 6.16
CA ARG A 78 -3.84 -0.23 7.27
C ARG A 78 -2.67 -0.34 8.24
N ILE A 79 -3.02 -0.66 9.47
CA ILE A 79 -2.09 -1.21 10.46
C ILE A 79 -2.25 -2.72 10.49
N LYS A 80 -1.13 -3.43 10.57
CA LYS A 80 -1.13 -4.89 10.64
C LYS A 80 -1.83 -5.36 11.91
N LYS A 81 -2.73 -6.35 11.78
CA LYS A 81 -3.45 -6.90 12.94
C LYS A 81 -2.46 -7.53 13.93
N PRO A 82 -2.71 -7.39 15.25
CA PRO A 82 -1.86 -7.95 16.30
C PRO A 82 -1.49 -9.43 16.10
N VAL A 83 -2.49 -10.28 15.84
CA VAL A 83 -2.31 -11.73 15.58
C VAL A 83 -1.34 -11.97 14.40
N SER A 84 -1.46 -11.16 13.34
CA SER A 84 -0.59 -11.25 12.17
C SER A 84 0.84 -10.77 12.43
N ILE A 85 1.04 -9.86 13.40
CA ILE A 85 2.37 -9.43 13.87
C ILE A 85 3.03 -10.58 14.63
N VAL A 86 2.34 -11.16 15.61
CA VAL A 86 2.84 -12.30 16.42
C VAL A 86 3.24 -13.47 15.53
N ARG A 87 2.37 -13.88 14.59
CA ARG A 87 2.67 -14.96 13.63
C ARG A 87 3.89 -14.64 12.75
N LYS A 88 4.14 -13.37 12.44
CA LYS A 88 5.30 -12.96 11.64
C LYS A 88 6.58 -12.97 12.47
N LEU A 89 6.52 -12.61 13.75
CA LEU A 89 7.65 -12.74 14.68
C LEU A 89 8.03 -14.20 14.93
N GLN A 90 7.03 -15.07 15.19
CA GLN A 90 7.24 -16.51 15.38
C GLN A 90 7.91 -17.16 14.17
N ARG A 91 7.45 -16.87 12.95
CA ARG A 91 8.08 -17.35 11.71
C ARG A 91 9.53 -16.89 11.53
N LYS A 92 9.91 -15.77 12.15
CA LYS A 92 11.28 -15.24 12.16
C LYS A 92 12.10 -15.74 13.36
N GLY A 93 11.52 -16.53 14.25
CA GLY A 93 12.17 -16.97 15.49
C GLY A 93 12.47 -15.82 16.46
N LEU A 94 11.73 -14.71 16.37
CA LEU A 94 11.95 -13.52 17.19
C LEU A 94 10.97 -13.47 18.36
N PRO A 95 11.39 -12.94 19.53
CA PRO A 95 10.51 -12.82 20.67
C PRO A 95 9.42 -11.77 20.40
N ALA A 96 8.18 -12.08 20.79
CA ALA A 96 7.07 -11.15 20.76
C ALA A 96 7.21 -10.16 21.93
N THR A 97 7.89 -9.04 21.67
CA THR A 97 8.10 -7.93 22.62
C THR A 97 7.90 -6.60 21.88
N VAL A 98 7.54 -5.51 22.58
CA VAL A 98 7.41 -4.19 21.95
C VAL A 98 8.79 -3.71 21.46
N GLU A 99 9.84 -4.02 22.20
CA GLU A 99 11.23 -3.74 21.86
C GLU A 99 11.64 -4.37 20.52
N THR A 100 11.20 -5.62 20.26
CA THR A 100 11.39 -6.26 18.95
C THR A 100 10.70 -5.48 17.83
N LEU A 101 9.50 -4.93 18.08
CA LEU A 101 8.79 -4.13 17.08
C LEU A 101 9.45 -2.77 16.84
N GLU A 102 9.91 -2.11 17.90
CA GLU A 102 10.65 -0.84 17.81
C GLU A 102 12.00 -0.99 17.11
N SER A 103 12.64 -2.16 17.19
CA SER A 103 13.88 -2.45 16.45
C SER A 103 13.71 -2.54 14.92
N ASN A 104 12.50 -2.30 14.41
CA ASN A 104 12.14 -2.43 12.99
C ASN A 104 12.33 -3.85 12.44
N ALA A 105 12.19 -4.88 13.28
CA ALA A 105 12.25 -6.28 12.84
C ALA A 105 11.13 -6.66 11.86
N ILE A 106 10.03 -5.89 11.85
CA ILE A 106 8.90 -6.03 10.93
C ILE A 106 8.66 -4.68 10.23
N ASN A 107 8.92 -4.63 8.93
CA ASN A 107 8.79 -3.39 8.14
C ASN A 107 7.35 -3.10 7.65
N ASP A 108 6.42 -4.05 7.73
CA ASP A 108 5.04 -3.95 7.21
C ASP A 108 3.99 -3.82 8.33
N ILE A 109 4.34 -3.17 9.45
CA ILE A 109 3.38 -2.84 10.51
C ILE A 109 2.44 -1.74 10.02
N ALA A 110 3.00 -0.64 9.53
CA ALA A 110 2.29 0.37 8.75
C ALA A 110 2.35 0.02 7.26
N GLY A 111 1.20 -0.08 6.62
CA GLY A 111 1.09 -0.41 5.20
C GLY A 111 0.19 0.55 4.46
N ILE A 112 0.70 1.10 3.36
CA ILE A 112 -0.04 1.93 2.40
C ILE A 112 -0.06 1.20 1.07
N ARG A 113 -1.23 1.11 0.46
CA ARG A 113 -1.42 0.60 -0.89
C ARG A 113 -1.91 1.71 -1.79
N VAL A 114 -1.14 1.98 -2.84
CA VAL A 114 -1.43 3.00 -3.84
C VAL A 114 -1.84 2.30 -5.13
N ILE A 115 -3.05 2.54 -5.59
CA ILE A 115 -3.56 1.98 -6.84
C ILE A 115 -3.53 3.03 -7.93
N CYS A 116 -2.77 2.73 -8.97
CA CYS A 116 -2.56 3.59 -10.13
C CYS A 116 -3.34 3.06 -11.33
N ALA A 117 -3.63 3.96 -12.27
CA ALA A 117 -4.28 3.60 -13.54
C ALA A 117 -3.35 2.78 -14.45
N PHE A 118 -2.08 3.19 -14.56
CA PHE A 118 -1.10 2.58 -15.48
C PHE A 118 0.23 2.25 -14.82
N ILE A 119 1.02 1.38 -15.48
CA ILE A 119 2.31 0.91 -14.97
C ILE A 119 3.34 2.05 -14.82
N ASP A 120 3.37 3.02 -15.72
CA ASP A 120 4.33 4.13 -15.65
C ASP A 120 4.02 5.13 -14.53
N ASP A 121 2.75 5.25 -14.15
CA ASP A 121 2.32 6.02 -12.98
C ASP A 121 2.90 5.45 -11.69
N ILE A 122 2.99 4.12 -11.59
CA ILE A 122 3.61 3.43 -10.44
C ILE A 122 5.04 3.94 -10.24
N TYR A 123 5.83 3.95 -11.30
CA TYR A 123 7.24 4.37 -11.23
C TYR A 123 7.37 5.88 -11.03
N SER A 124 6.47 6.68 -11.61
CA SER A 124 6.46 8.12 -11.46
C SER A 124 6.20 8.51 -10.00
N ILE A 125 5.12 7.98 -9.40
CA ILE A 125 4.77 8.21 -7.99
C ILE A 125 5.87 7.69 -7.06
N ALA A 126 6.41 6.50 -7.31
CA ALA A 126 7.52 5.95 -6.53
C ALA A 126 8.73 6.89 -6.53
N ASN A 127 9.13 7.36 -7.71
CA ASN A 127 10.29 8.24 -7.85
C ASN A 127 10.05 9.61 -7.21
N MET A 128 8.84 10.17 -7.33
CA MET A 128 8.50 11.44 -6.70
C MET A 128 8.50 11.34 -5.17
N LEU A 129 7.96 10.25 -4.62
CA LEU A 129 7.92 10.03 -3.17
C LEU A 129 9.34 9.92 -2.58
N ILE A 130 10.22 9.10 -3.17
CA ILE A 130 11.58 8.88 -2.65
C ILE A 130 12.53 10.07 -2.89
N ARG A 131 12.11 11.06 -3.68
CA ARG A 131 12.88 12.30 -3.93
C ARG A 131 12.62 13.38 -2.89
N GLN A 132 11.57 13.23 -2.07
CA GLN A 132 11.32 14.15 -0.97
C GLN A 132 12.48 14.07 0.03
N ASP A 133 12.91 15.22 0.52
CA ASP A 133 14.10 15.40 1.37
C ASP A 133 13.98 14.71 2.73
N ASP A 134 12.74 14.54 3.22
CA ASP A 134 12.42 13.88 4.48
C ASP A 134 12.00 12.41 4.34
N ILE A 135 12.12 11.81 3.16
CA ILE A 135 11.82 10.38 2.93
C ILE A 135 13.12 9.62 2.66
N THR A 136 13.40 8.62 3.50
CA THR A 136 14.54 7.70 3.30
C THR A 136 14.06 6.36 2.74
N LEU A 137 14.60 5.93 1.59
CA LEU A 137 14.34 4.60 1.04
C LEU A 137 15.20 3.55 1.75
N ILE A 138 14.56 2.62 2.46
CA ILE A 138 15.22 1.52 3.20
C ILE A 138 15.38 0.27 2.34
N ASP A 139 14.33 -0.10 1.59
CA ASP A 139 14.33 -1.30 0.75
C ASP A 139 13.38 -1.12 -0.45
N LYS A 140 13.72 -1.73 -1.58
CA LYS A 140 12.93 -1.69 -2.82
C LYS A 140 12.84 -3.07 -3.44
N LYS A 141 11.62 -3.57 -3.61
CA LYS A 141 11.34 -4.85 -4.30
C LYS A 141 10.41 -4.61 -5.47
N ASP A 142 10.95 -4.80 -6.67
CA ASP A 142 10.23 -4.60 -7.92
C ASP A 142 9.71 -5.94 -8.45
N TYR A 143 8.52 -6.35 -7.99
CA TYR A 143 7.85 -7.55 -8.48
C TYR A 143 7.10 -7.30 -9.79
N ILE A 144 7.11 -6.08 -10.33
CA ILE A 144 6.56 -5.82 -11.67
C ILE A 144 7.59 -6.31 -12.70
N LYS A 145 8.87 -5.96 -12.49
CA LYS A 145 9.98 -6.44 -13.32
C LYS A 145 10.35 -7.89 -13.05
N ASN A 146 10.35 -8.30 -11.78
CA ASN A 146 10.68 -9.66 -11.37
C ASN A 146 9.51 -10.29 -10.60
N PRO A 147 8.46 -10.75 -11.31
CA PRO A 147 7.28 -11.35 -10.66
C PRO A 147 7.66 -12.54 -9.79
N LYS A 148 6.87 -12.79 -8.75
CA LYS A 148 7.01 -14.04 -7.98
C LYS A 148 6.57 -15.23 -8.83
N ALA A 149 6.99 -16.43 -8.43
CA ALA A 149 6.64 -17.67 -9.13
C ALA A 149 5.12 -17.89 -9.32
N ASN A 150 4.30 -17.40 -8.38
CA ASN A 150 2.84 -17.46 -8.47
C ASN A 150 2.21 -16.41 -9.40
N GLY A 151 3.00 -15.55 -10.06
CA GLY A 151 2.51 -14.46 -10.92
C GLY A 151 2.26 -13.13 -10.19
N TYR A 152 2.51 -13.04 -8.88
CA TYR A 152 2.30 -11.81 -8.13
C TYR A 152 3.19 -10.66 -8.61
N ARG A 153 2.56 -9.49 -8.86
CA ARG A 153 3.22 -8.25 -9.29
C ARG A 153 2.80 -7.05 -8.42
N SER A 154 3.77 -6.24 -8.03
CA SER A 154 3.62 -4.97 -7.28
C SER A 154 5.00 -4.34 -7.10
N LEU A 155 5.08 -3.03 -6.98
CA LEU A 155 6.29 -2.35 -6.49
C LEU A 155 6.18 -2.15 -4.98
N HIS A 156 7.13 -2.69 -4.21
CA HIS A 156 7.19 -2.50 -2.75
C HIS A 156 8.35 -1.59 -2.40
N LEU A 157 8.06 -0.55 -1.64
CA LEU A 157 9.03 0.36 -1.05
C LEU A 157 8.89 0.28 0.47
N ILE A 158 9.99 0.09 1.17
CA ILE A 158 10.06 0.37 2.61
C ILE A 158 10.67 1.75 2.73
N VAL A 159 9.88 2.70 3.20
CA VAL A 159 10.32 4.08 3.43
C VAL A 159 10.36 4.38 4.92
N GLU A 160 11.24 5.27 5.31
CA GLU A 160 11.34 5.80 6.67
C GLU A 160 11.07 7.30 6.62
N VAL A 161 10.16 7.76 7.50
CA VAL A 161 9.67 9.16 7.57
C VAL A 161 9.78 9.66 9.01
N PRO A 162 10.26 10.90 9.25
CA PRO A 162 10.23 11.51 10.57
C PRO A 162 8.79 11.86 10.96
N VAL A 163 8.37 11.45 12.14
CA VAL A 163 7.08 11.82 12.75
C VAL A 163 7.35 12.68 13.98
N PHE A 164 6.78 13.88 13.99
CA PHE A 164 6.97 14.87 15.04
C PHE A 164 5.86 14.74 16.09
N PHE A 165 6.21 14.27 17.28
CA PHE A 165 5.34 14.20 18.46
C PHE A 165 5.60 15.39 19.39
N SER A 166 4.80 15.53 20.46
CA SER A 166 4.88 16.68 21.38
C SER A 166 6.23 16.84 22.08
N ASP A 167 6.94 15.74 22.30
CA ASP A 167 8.16 15.68 23.12
C ASP A 167 9.38 15.11 22.37
N GLN A 168 9.18 14.54 21.19
CA GLN A 168 10.22 13.87 20.43
C GLN A 168 9.90 13.78 18.94
N THR A 169 10.92 13.56 18.12
CA THR A 169 10.77 13.13 16.73
C THR A 169 11.20 11.68 16.62
N ARG A 170 10.42 10.85 15.92
CA ARG A 170 10.79 9.44 15.65
C ARG A 170 10.71 9.14 14.17
N ASN A 171 11.75 8.49 13.65
CA ASN A 171 11.75 7.93 12.32
C ASN A 171 10.96 6.62 12.31
N MET A 172 9.89 6.59 11.53
CA MET A 172 8.95 5.46 11.47
C MET A 172 8.97 4.83 10.08
N ARG A 173 8.96 3.50 10.00
CA ARG A 173 8.93 2.78 8.73
C ARG A 173 7.51 2.50 8.26
N VAL A 174 7.30 2.69 6.96
CA VAL A 174 6.04 2.41 6.26
C VAL A 174 6.33 1.59 5.01
N GLU A 175 5.60 0.49 4.83
CA GLU A 175 5.60 -0.27 3.57
C GLU A 175 4.60 0.37 2.60
N VAL A 176 5.09 0.89 1.48
CA VAL A 176 4.28 1.42 0.37
C VAL A 176 4.26 0.39 -0.75
N GLN A 177 3.07 -0.15 -1.03
CA GLN A 177 2.83 -1.07 -2.14
C GLN A 177 2.11 -0.32 -3.26
N ILE A 178 2.73 -0.20 -4.42
CA ILE A 178 2.17 0.49 -5.58
C ILE A 178 1.82 -0.53 -6.66
N ARG A 179 0.61 -0.44 -7.22
CA ARG A 179 0.02 -1.44 -8.13
C ARG A 179 -0.88 -0.79 -9.17
N THR A 180 -1.16 -1.49 -10.27
CA THR A 180 -2.31 -1.17 -11.12
C THR A 180 -3.59 -1.73 -10.51
N ILE A 181 -4.74 -1.28 -11.04
CA ILE A 181 -6.07 -1.82 -10.69
C ILE A 181 -6.11 -3.34 -10.91
N ALA A 182 -5.60 -3.81 -12.07
CA ALA A 182 -5.63 -5.22 -12.43
C ALA A 182 -4.70 -6.06 -11.54
N MET A 183 -3.53 -5.54 -11.16
CA MET A 183 -2.65 -6.19 -10.17
C MET A 183 -3.33 -6.32 -8.80
N ASP A 184 -4.09 -5.31 -8.36
CA ASP A 184 -4.77 -5.38 -7.06
C ASP A 184 -5.96 -6.33 -7.06
N PHE A 185 -6.71 -6.36 -8.16
CA PHE A 185 -7.77 -7.34 -8.39
C PHE A 185 -7.21 -8.77 -8.28
N TRP A 186 -6.15 -9.07 -9.04
CA TRP A 186 -5.51 -10.39 -9.03
C TRP A 186 -5.00 -10.77 -7.64
N ALA A 187 -4.28 -9.85 -6.98
CA ALA A 187 -3.70 -10.12 -5.67
C ALA A 187 -4.75 -10.29 -4.56
N SER A 188 -5.92 -9.69 -4.71
CA SER A 188 -7.03 -9.85 -3.78
C SER A 188 -7.62 -11.27 -3.88
N LEU A 189 -7.78 -11.79 -5.09
CA LEU A 189 -8.25 -13.16 -5.31
C LEU A 189 -7.23 -14.20 -4.84
N GLU A 190 -5.95 -14.00 -5.16
CA GLU A 190 -4.87 -14.91 -4.72
C GLU A 190 -4.75 -14.97 -3.19
N HIS A 191 -4.94 -13.82 -2.52
CA HIS A 191 -4.93 -13.76 -1.06
C HIS A 191 -6.13 -14.48 -0.44
N GLN A 192 -7.31 -14.42 -1.07
CA GLN A 192 -8.49 -15.17 -0.62
C GLN A 192 -8.27 -16.68 -0.71
N LEU A 193 -7.67 -17.16 -1.81
CA LEU A 193 -7.31 -18.57 -1.99
C LEU A 193 -6.41 -19.05 -0.85
N LYS A 194 -5.31 -18.34 -0.58
CA LYS A 194 -4.36 -18.69 0.50
C LYS A 194 -4.97 -18.76 1.89
N TYR A 195 -6.07 -18.04 2.13
CA TYR A 195 -6.72 -18.04 3.44
C TYR A 195 -7.65 -19.24 3.62
N LYS A 196 -8.22 -19.77 2.54
CA LYS A 196 -9.08 -20.96 2.59
C LYS A 196 -8.19 -22.21 2.65
N LYS A 197 -8.10 -22.82 3.84
CA LYS A 197 -7.22 -23.97 4.13
C LYS A 197 -7.57 -25.28 3.40
N GLN A 198 -8.73 -25.36 2.75
CA GLN A 198 -9.17 -26.53 1.99
C GLN A 198 -9.94 -26.06 0.75
N VAL A 199 -9.24 -26.04 -0.38
CA VAL A 199 -9.85 -25.80 -1.69
C VAL A 199 -9.52 -27.00 -2.56
N ASP A 200 -10.55 -27.72 -2.98
CA ASP A 200 -10.40 -28.77 -3.98
C ASP A 200 -9.82 -28.16 -5.26
N ASN A 201 -8.87 -28.85 -5.89
CA ASN A 201 -8.14 -28.40 -7.09
C ASN A 201 -7.21 -27.17 -6.89
N GLU A 202 -6.68 -26.94 -5.70
CA GLU A 202 -5.75 -25.83 -5.41
C GLU A 202 -4.63 -25.67 -6.47
N THR A 203 -4.00 -26.77 -6.90
CA THR A 203 -2.94 -26.73 -7.92
C THR A 203 -3.40 -26.20 -9.28
N GLU A 204 -4.61 -26.58 -9.73
CA GLU A 204 -5.16 -26.08 -10.99
C GLU A 204 -5.50 -24.59 -10.86
N ILE A 205 -6.10 -24.19 -9.74
CA ILE A 205 -6.45 -22.80 -9.49
C ILE A 205 -5.20 -21.91 -9.42
N VAL A 206 -4.11 -22.38 -8.79
CA VAL A 206 -2.85 -21.63 -8.72
C VAL A 206 -2.25 -21.43 -10.11
N GLU A 207 -2.31 -22.45 -10.98
CA GLU A 207 -1.81 -22.34 -12.34
C GLU A 207 -2.69 -21.41 -13.20
N GLU A 208 -4.02 -21.49 -13.08
CA GLU A 208 -4.96 -20.56 -13.72
C GLU A 208 -4.75 -19.12 -13.25
N LEU A 209 -4.52 -18.90 -11.95
CA LEU A 209 -4.15 -17.59 -11.42
C LEU A 209 -2.85 -17.10 -12.04
N ARG A 210 -1.83 -17.96 -12.18
CA ARG A 210 -0.56 -17.58 -12.81
C ARG A 210 -0.77 -17.15 -14.27
N GLN A 211 -1.58 -17.88 -15.04
CA GLN A 211 -1.91 -17.52 -16.42
C GLN A 211 -2.71 -16.21 -16.51
N CYS A 212 -3.67 -16.00 -15.60
CA CYS A 212 -4.37 -14.73 -15.46
C CYS A 212 -3.41 -13.57 -15.18
N ALA A 213 -2.40 -13.76 -14.34
CA ALA A 213 -1.42 -12.74 -14.02
C ALA A 213 -0.62 -12.30 -15.26
N GLU A 214 -0.21 -13.25 -16.11
CA GLU A 214 0.50 -12.96 -17.36
C GLU A 214 -0.41 -12.24 -18.37
N THR A 215 -1.67 -12.65 -18.46
CA THR A 215 -2.67 -11.98 -19.30
C THR A 215 -2.91 -10.55 -18.85
N ILE A 216 -3.05 -10.32 -17.55
CA ILE A 216 -3.19 -8.99 -16.94
C ILE A 216 -1.98 -8.13 -17.27
N ALA A 217 -0.76 -8.65 -17.09
CA ALA A 217 0.45 -7.91 -17.38
C ALA A 217 0.54 -7.48 -18.86
N ALA A 218 0.26 -8.40 -19.78
CA ALA A 218 0.22 -8.09 -21.21
C ALA A 218 -0.88 -7.06 -21.55
N THR A 219 -2.01 -7.12 -20.85
CA THR A 219 -3.12 -6.18 -21.03
C THR A 219 -2.76 -4.78 -20.52
N ASP A 220 -2.18 -4.66 -19.32
CA ASP A 220 -1.71 -3.40 -18.77
C ASP A 220 -0.69 -2.72 -19.70
N GLU A 221 0.25 -3.48 -20.27
CA GLU A 221 1.22 -2.97 -21.26
C GLU A 221 0.55 -2.48 -22.55
N ARG A 222 -0.42 -3.23 -23.07
CA ARG A 222 -1.17 -2.83 -24.28
C ARG A 222 -1.98 -1.57 -24.04
N MET A 223 -2.67 -1.49 -22.91
CA MET A 223 -3.46 -0.32 -22.52
C MET A 223 -2.57 0.92 -22.33
N LEU A 224 -1.38 0.75 -21.74
CA LEU A 224 -0.39 1.82 -21.64
C LEU A 224 0.07 2.30 -23.03
N LYS A 225 0.32 1.39 -23.98
CA LYS A 225 0.70 1.75 -25.36
C LYS A 225 -0.42 2.54 -26.06
N ILE A 226 -1.67 2.09 -25.96
CA ILE A 226 -2.84 2.78 -26.54
C ILE A 226 -2.95 4.19 -25.95
N ARG A 227 -2.83 4.33 -24.62
CA ARG A 227 -2.86 5.64 -23.96
C ARG A 227 -1.76 6.57 -24.48
N ASN A 228 -0.55 6.05 -24.68
CA ASN A 228 0.55 6.85 -25.22
C ASN A 228 0.29 7.31 -26.66
N GLN A 229 -0.33 6.46 -27.50
CA GLN A 229 -0.76 6.82 -28.85
C GLN A 229 -1.83 7.91 -28.84
N ILE A 230 -2.85 7.82 -27.96
CA ILE A 230 -3.91 8.83 -27.81
C ILE A 230 -3.30 10.19 -27.45
N ASN A 231 -2.31 10.20 -26.57
CA ASN A 231 -1.67 11.42 -26.08
C ASN A 231 -0.56 11.96 -27.00
N GLY A 232 -0.35 11.37 -28.18
CA GLY A 232 0.70 11.80 -29.12
C GLY A 232 2.13 11.62 -28.61
N LYS A 233 2.35 10.78 -27.58
CA LYS A 233 3.68 10.44 -27.08
C LYS A 233 4.21 9.24 -27.88
N ASP A 234 4.81 9.52 -29.03
CA ASP A 234 5.64 8.54 -29.70
C ASP A 234 6.79 8.12 -28.77
N SER A 235 7.09 6.82 -28.77
CA SER A 235 8.09 6.18 -27.93
C SER A 235 9.45 6.87 -28.02
N GLY A 236 9.80 7.68 -27.02
CA GLY A 236 11.13 8.25 -26.89
C GLY A 236 11.22 9.29 -25.78
N THR A 237 12.12 9.05 -24.82
CA THR A 237 12.57 9.97 -23.76
C THR A 237 11.58 10.37 -22.67
N LEU A 238 11.68 9.69 -21.52
CA LEU A 238 11.43 10.32 -20.22
C LEU A 238 12.55 11.34 -19.96
N GLN A 239 12.37 12.58 -20.41
CA GLN A 239 13.13 13.69 -19.82
C GLN A 239 12.40 14.13 -18.55
N PRO A 240 13.11 14.32 -17.43
CA PRO A 240 12.55 15.06 -16.30
C PRO A 240 12.49 16.53 -16.73
N GLU A 241 11.31 17.02 -17.11
CA GLU A 241 11.10 18.47 -17.23
C GLU A 241 11.30 19.08 -15.84
N SER A 242 12.43 19.79 -15.70
CA SER A 242 12.88 20.51 -14.52
C SER A 242 12.20 21.88 -14.37
N ASP A 243 11.03 22.08 -14.99
CA ASP A 243 10.41 23.40 -14.98
C ASP A 243 9.67 23.64 -13.66
N PRO A 244 9.99 24.75 -12.95
CA PRO A 244 9.21 25.18 -11.80
C PRO A 244 7.77 25.46 -12.21
N ILE A 245 6.86 25.22 -11.28
CA ILE A 245 5.43 25.48 -11.45
C ILE A 245 5.24 26.96 -11.86
N PRO A 246 4.53 27.27 -12.98
CA PRO A 246 4.21 28.65 -13.37
C PRO A 246 3.31 29.39 -12.35
N LEU A 247 2.85 28.73 -11.28
CA LEU A 247 1.97 29.33 -10.27
C LEU A 247 2.70 30.36 -9.40
N LEU A 248 4.01 30.26 -9.18
CA LEU A 248 4.72 31.15 -8.26
C LEU A 248 4.99 32.54 -8.83
N GLU A 249 5.10 32.71 -10.15
CA GLU A 249 5.31 34.03 -10.77
C GLU A 249 4.10 34.96 -10.63
N LYS A 250 2.88 34.41 -10.52
CA LYS A 250 1.65 35.20 -10.39
C LYS A 250 1.43 35.80 -9.00
N PHE A 251 2.13 35.31 -7.97
CA PHE A 251 2.01 35.84 -6.61
C PHE A 251 3.11 36.85 -6.24
N SER A 252 4.14 37.03 -7.07
CA SER A 252 5.23 37.99 -6.84
C SER A 252 4.96 39.41 -7.39
N LEU A 253 3.76 39.72 -7.89
CA LEU A 253 3.40 41.05 -8.40
C LEU A 253 2.09 41.58 -7.78
N SER A 254 2.04 41.73 -6.45
CA SER A 254 1.02 42.60 -5.82
C SER A 254 1.43 43.20 -4.48
N THR A 255 2.72 43.42 -4.24
CA THR A 255 3.20 44.26 -3.12
C THR A 255 4.05 45.40 -3.68
N ASN A 256 3.38 46.39 -4.24
CA ASN A 256 3.85 47.77 -4.34
C ASN A 256 2.61 48.65 -4.54
N GLY A 257 2.16 49.27 -3.45
CA GLY A 257 1.02 50.17 -3.38
C GLY A 257 0.82 50.60 -1.93
#